data_AF-A0A563EF23-F1
#
_entry.id   AF-A0A563EF23-F1
#
_cell.length_a   1.000
_cell.length_b   1.000
_cell.length_c   1.000
_cell.angle_alpha   90.00
_cell.angle_beta   90.00
_cell.angle_gamma   90.00
#
_symmetry.space_group_name_H-M   'P 1'
#
loop_
_entity.id
_entity.type
_entity.pdbx_description
1 polymer ?
#
loop_
_entity_poly.entity_id
_entity_poly.type
_entity_poly.pdbx_seq_one_letter_code
_entity_poly.pdbx_strand_id
1 'polypeptide(L)'
;MVADLAVLGLPQEHDPARTHRLTAQTLTTLNDRVMLAHAIGMVAGALDTGTDEARQLILGYAARNRGPIRDVARGLTGGDLEAAALLPVADAS
;
A
#
# COMPACT_ATOMS: atom_id res chain seq x y z
N MET A 1 45.31 -35.04 -2.05
CA MET A 1 44.67 -33.84 -2.61
C MET A 1 43.26 -34.23 -3.03
N VAL A 2 42.29 -34.12 -2.11
CA VAL A 2 40.87 -34.36 -2.36
C VAL A 2 40.16 -33.16 -1.73
N ALA A 3 39.98 -32.11 -2.52
CA ALA A 3 39.30 -30.91 -2.09
C ALA A 3 38.71 -30.18 -3.29
N ASP A 4 37.97 -30.91 -4.15
CA ASP A 4 37.15 -30.24 -5.16
C ASP A 4 35.85 -30.99 -5.50
N LEU A 5 35.31 -31.72 -4.51
CA LEU A 5 33.99 -32.37 -4.62
C LEU A 5 33.02 -31.89 -3.55
N ALA A 6 33.14 -30.62 -3.13
CA ALA A 6 32.19 -29.95 -2.24
C ALA A 6 31.31 -28.91 -2.96
N VAL A 7 31.58 -28.62 -4.25
CA VAL A 7 30.78 -27.66 -5.04
C VAL A 7 29.52 -28.29 -5.65
N LEU A 8 29.41 -29.61 -5.68
CA LEU A 8 28.18 -30.31 -6.10
C LEU A 8 27.16 -30.50 -4.96
N GLY A 9 27.41 -29.87 -3.81
CA GLY A 9 26.45 -29.72 -2.73
C GLY A 9 25.51 -28.52 -2.89
N LEU A 10 25.00 -28.27 -4.11
CA LEU A 10 23.84 -27.41 -4.30
C LEU A 10 22.61 -28.29 -4.54
N PRO A 11 22.00 -28.88 -3.50
CA PRO A 11 20.56 -28.92 -3.52
C PRO A 11 20.13 -27.46 -3.45
N GLN A 12 19.82 -26.89 -4.62
CA GLN A 12 18.79 -25.86 -4.71
C GLN A 12 17.51 -26.51 -4.18
N GLU A 13 17.44 -26.66 -2.86
CA GLU A 13 16.23 -27.02 -2.17
C GLU A 13 15.28 -25.88 -2.52
N HIS A 14 14.35 -26.20 -3.41
CA HIS A 14 13.30 -25.32 -3.88
C HIS A 14 12.42 -25.03 -2.66
N ASP A 15 12.88 -24.15 -1.78
CA ASP A 15 12.28 -23.93 -0.47
C ASP A 15 10.86 -23.39 -0.68
N PRO A 16 9.83 -24.25 -0.50
CA PRO A 16 8.46 -23.87 -0.76
C PRO A 16 8.03 -22.76 0.22
N ALA A 17 8.68 -22.65 1.38
CA ALA A 17 8.41 -21.57 2.33
C ALA A 17 8.93 -20.22 1.81
N ARG A 18 10.07 -20.17 1.13
CA ARG A 18 10.59 -18.95 0.49
C ARG A 18 9.69 -18.49 -0.64
N THR A 19 9.28 -19.40 -1.52
CA THR A 19 8.36 -19.10 -2.62
C THR A 19 7.02 -18.60 -2.07
N HIS A 20 6.47 -19.27 -1.04
CA HIS A 20 5.22 -18.87 -0.42
C HIS A 20 5.28 -17.48 0.24
N ARG A 21 6.38 -17.16 0.95
CA ARG A 21 6.59 -15.81 1.52
C ARG A 21 6.66 -14.73 0.45
N LEU A 22 7.38 -14.99 -0.64
CA LEU A 22 7.49 -14.03 -1.75
C LEU A 22 6.12 -13.79 -2.39
N THR A 23 5.38 -14.86 -2.70
CA THR A 23 4.02 -14.75 -3.24
C THR A 23 3.10 -13.97 -2.31
N ALA A 24 3.13 -14.25 -1.00
CA ALA A 24 2.32 -13.53 -0.02
C ALA A 24 2.67 -12.04 0.05
N GLN A 25 3.96 -11.69 0.00
CA GLN A 25 4.41 -10.29 -0.02
C GLN A 25 3.99 -9.57 -1.31
N THR A 26 4.12 -10.23 -2.46
CA THR A 26 3.70 -9.67 -3.75
C THR A 26 2.20 -9.41 -3.77
N LEU A 27 1.38 -10.39 -3.34
CA LEU A 27 -0.07 -10.24 -3.29
C LEU A 27 -0.49 -9.12 -2.32
N THR A 28 0.14 -9.04 -1.16
CA THR A 28 -0.11 -7.95 -0.20
C THR A 28 0.20 -6.59 -0.83
N THR A 29 1.37 -6.46 -1.46
CA THR A 29 1.78 -5.20 -2.11
C THR A 29 0.85 -4.80 -3.25
N LEU A 30 0.37 -5.78 -4.03
CA LEU A 30 -0.57 -5.54 -5.11
C LEU A 30 -1.93 -5.10 -4.58
N ASN A 31 -2.45 -5.81 -3.57
CA ASN A 31 -3.72 -5.48 -2.93
C ASN A 31 -3.68 -4.06 -2.35
N ASP A 32 -2.59 -3.67 -1.68
CA ASP A 32 -2.41 -2.32 -1.15
C ASP A 32 -2.46 -1.27 -2.27
N ARG A 33 -1.86 -1.55 -3.42
CA ARG A 33 -1.89 -0.64 -4.60
C ARG A 33 -3.27 -0.52 -5.20
N VAL A 34 -3.98 -1.62 -5.38
CA VAL A 34 -5.35 -1.64 -5.92
C VAL A 34 -6.28 -0.89 -4.97
N MET A 35 -6.17 -1.13 -3.67
CA MET A 35 -6.96 -0.45 -2.65
C MET A 35 -6.70 1.06 -2.65
N LEU A 36 -5.43 1.48 -2.73
CA LEU A 36 -5.09 2.90 -2.82
C LEU A 36 -5.65 3.54 -4.10
N ALA A 37 -5.54 2.88 -5.25
CA ALA A 37 -6.11 3.39 -6.50
C ALA A 37 -7.63 3.54 -6.42
N HIS A 38 -8.32 2.59 -5.79
CA HIS A 38 -9.76 2.67 -5.57
C HIS A 38 -10.14 3.84 -4.65
N ALA A 39 -9.41 4.01 -3.52
CA ALA A 39 -9.60 5.13 -2.61
C ALA A 39 -9.40 6.48 -3.30
N ILE A 40 -8.36 6.61 -4.14
CA ILE A 40 -8.10 7.82 -4.94
C ILE A 40 -9.31 8.14 -5.84
N GLY A 41 -9.84 7.14 -6.55
CA GLY A 41 -10.99 7.33 -7.42
C GLY A 41 -12.25 7.76 -6.66
N MET A 42 -12.51 7.18 -5.49
CA MET A 42 -13.65 7.57 -4.64
C MET A 42 -13.52 9.00 -4.12
N VAL A 43 -12.33 9.40 -3.65
CA VAL A 43 -12.09 10.77 -3.17
C VAL A 43 -12.22 11.77 -4.32
N ALA A 44 -11.63 11.46 -5.48
CA ALA A 44 -11.75 12.28 -6.68
C ALA A 44 -13.22 12.53 -7.06
N GLY A 45 -14.04 11.46 -7.09
CA GLY A 45 -15.47 11.58 -7.40
C GLY A 45 -16.28 12.28 -6.30
N ALA A 46 -15.98 12.03 -5.03
CA ALA A 46 -16.73 12.60 -3.91
C ALA A 46 -16.47 14.09 -3.69
N LEU A 47 -15.25 14.56 -3.98
CA LEU A 47 -14.83 15.95 -3.81
C LEU A 47 -14.81 16.74 -5.12
N ASP A 48 -15.23 16.13 -6.23
CA ASP A 48 -15.18 16.71 -7.59
C ASP A 48 -13.78 17.27 -7.95
N THR A 49 -12.76 16.44 -7.73
CA THR A 49 -11.34 16.79 -7.92
C THR A 49 -10.62 15.80 -8.85
N GLY A 50 -9.42 16.16 -9.30
CA GLY A 50 -8.54 15.29 -10.05
C GLY A 50 -7.93 14.17 -9.20
N THR A 51 -7.51 13.08 -9.85
CA THR A 51 -6.89 11.93 -9.16
C THR A 51 -5.55 12.26 -8.50
N ASP A 52 -4.78 13.19 -9.07
CA ASP A 52 -3.51 13.62 -8.45
C ASP A 52 -3.75 14.42 -7.17
N GLU A 53 -4.72 15.36 -7.18
CA GLU A 53 -5.10 16.13 -6.01
C GLU A 53 -5.71 15.23 -4.92
N ALA A 54 -6.62 14.32 -5.28
CA ALA A 54 -7.14 13.30 -4.38
C ALA A 54 -6.02 12.45 -3.74
N ARG A 55 -5.01 12.07 -4.53
CA ARG A 55 -3.82 11.37 -4.02
C ARG A 55 -3.07 12.22 -3.02
N GLN A 56 -2.84 13.51 -3.29
CA GLN A 56 -2.18 14.41 -2.34
C GLN A 56 -2.97 14.59 -1.04
N LEU A 57 -4.30 14.66 -1.12
CA LEU A 57 -5.16 14.73 0.07
C LEU A 57 -5.03 13.49 0.96
N ILE A 58 -5.03 12.29 0.37
CA ILE A 58 -4.81 11.03 1.09
C ILE A 58 -3.43 11.01 1.77
N LEU A 59 -2.38 11.37 1.03
CA LEU A 59 -1.01 11.40 1.56
C LEU A 59 -0.87 12.44 2.68
N GLY A 60 -1.45 13.62 2.49
CA GLY A 60 -1.46 14.69 3.48
C GLY A 60 -2.19 14.28 4.74
N TYR A 61 -3.36 13.65 4.64
CA TYR A 61 -4.09 13.14 5.80
C TYR A 61 -3.30 12.08 6.55
N ALA A 62 -2.69 11.11 5.84
CA ALA A 62 -1.86 10.08 6.46
C ALA A 62 -0.67 10.69 7.22
N ALA A 63 0.00 11.68 6.62
CA ALA A 63 1.11 12.40 7.25
C ALA A 63 0.67 13.19 8.50
N ARG A 64 -0.44 13.94 8.43
CA ARG A 64 -0.99 14.71 9.56
C ARG A 64 -1.37 13.81 10.74
N ASN A 65 -1.90 12.63 10.46
CA ASN A 65 -2.34 11.68 11.48
C ASN A 65 -1.26 10.65 11.87
N ARG A 66 -0.04 10.77 11.33
CA ARG A 66 1.08 9.82 11.54
C ARG A 66 0.69 8.36 11.30
N GLY A 67 -0.19 8.11 10.33
CA GLY A 67 -0.73 6.80 9.99
C GLY A 67 -0.20 6.27 8.66
N PRO A 68 -0.22 4.95 8.44
CA PRO A 68 0.17 4.39 7.16
C PRO A 68 -0.94 4.62 6.12
N ILE A 69 -0.54 4.89 4.87
CA ILE A 69 -1.46 5.19 3.76
C ILE A 69 -2.50 4.09 3.54
N ARG A 70 -2.10 2.82 3.73
CA ARG A 70 -2.99 1.66 3.59
C ARG A 70 -4.18 1.72 4.55
N ASP A 71 -4.00 2.25 5.75
CA ASP A 71 -5.08 2.31 6.76
C ASP A 71 -6.07 3.41 6.38
N VAL A 72 -5.59 4.53 5.82
CA VAL A 72 -6.43 5.59 5.25
C VAL A 72 -7.22 5.08 4.04
N ALA A 73 -6.56 4.39 3.11
CA ALA A 73 -7.20 3.79 1.94
C ALA A 73 -8.28 2.78 2.37
N ARG A 74 -7.96 1.91 3.34
CA ARG A 74 -8.92 0.97 3.92
C ARG A 74 -10.12 1.69 4.53
N GLY A 75 -9.89 2.71 5.36
CA GLY A 75 -10.98 3.48 5.99
C GLY A 75 -11.90 4.14 4.96
N LEU A 76 -11.33 4.73 3.90
CA LEU A 76 -12.10 5.32 2.80
C LEU A 76 -12.93 4.26 2.06
N THR A 77 -12.32 3.12 1.73
CA THR A 77 -12.99 2.04 0.99
C THR A 77 -14.01 1.27 1.83
N GLY A 78 -13.82 1.23 3.14
CA GLY A 78 -14.74 0.60 4.10
C GLY A 78 -15.86 1.52 4.56
N GLY A 79 -15.79 2.82 4.28
CA GLY A 79 -16.75 3.82 4.76
C GLY A 79 -16.51 4.31 6.19
N ASP A 80 -15.42 3.89 6.83
CA ASP A 80 -15.02 4.33 8.18
C ASP A 80 -14.40 5.73 8.19
N LEU A 81 -13.98 6.22 7.01
CA LEU A 81 -13.42 7.56 6.81
C LEU A 81 -14.11 8.22 5.62
N GLU A 82 -14.69 9.40 5.83
CA GLU A 82 -15.30 10.18 4.76
C GLU A 82 -14.27 11.00 3.97
N ALA A 83 -14.49 11.17 2.67
CA ALA A 83 -13.58 11.93 1.80
C ALA A 83 -13.41 13.39 2.28
N ALA A 84 -14.46 14.01 2.82
CA ALA A 84 -14.43 15.37 3.34
C ALA A 84 -13.42 15.56 4.50
N ALA A 85 -13.16 14.51 5.28
CA ALA A 85 -12.20 14.56 6.39
C ALA A 85 -10.73 14.70 5.92
N LEU A 86 -10.46 14.45 4.63
CA LEU A 86 -9.14 14.60 4.03
C LEU A 86 -8.76 16.06 3.79
N LEU A 87 -9.75 16.95 3.69
CA LEU A 87 -9.53 18.37 3.47
C LEU A 87 -8.74 18.96 4.63
N PRO A 88 -7.75 19.84 4.36
CA PRO A 88 -7.11 20.58 5.43
C PRO A 88 -8.16 21.42 6.17
N VAL A 89 -8.05 21.45 7.50
CA VAL A 89 -8.83 22.40 8.30
C VAL A 89 -8.39 23.78 7.85
N ALA A 90 -9.28 24.54 7.22
CA ALA A 90 -8.97 25.91 6.85
C ALA A 90 -8.67 26.68 8.15
N ASP A 91 -7.42 27.07 8.33
CA ASP A 91 -7.05 27.99 9.40
C ASP A 91 -7.83 29.28 9.17
N ALA A 92 -8.79 29.56 10.03
CA ALA A 92 -9.47 30.84 10.09
C ALA A 92 -8.40 31.91 10.37
N SER A 93 -8.02 32.66 9.34
CA SER A 93 -7.22 33.89 9.42
C SER A 93 -8.06 35.06 8.98
#